data_AF-E0QN91-F1
#
_entry.id   AF-E0QN91-F1
#
_cell.length_a   1.000
_cell.length_b   1.000
_cell.length_c   1.000
_cell.angle_alpha   90.00
_cell.angle_beta   90.00
_cell.angle_gamma   90.00
#
_symmetry.space_group_name_H-M   'P 1'
#
loop_
_entity.id
_entity.type
_entity.pdbx_description
1 polymer ?
#
loop_
_entity_poly.entity_id
_entity_poly.type
_entity_poly.pdbx_seq_one_letter_code
_entity_poly.pdbx_strand_id
1 'polypeptide(L)' 'MKYRKLAALLRQAGFIPRPGKGDHEMWRNGSTSVVITKTCEVSPKVTRDALNAIEKVKGYE' A
#
# COMPACT_ATOMS: atom_id res chain seq x y z
N MET A 1 -6.00 9.34 6.12
CA MET A 1 -6.43 8.79 4.81
C MET A 1 -7.29 7.55 5.08
N LYS A 2 -8.45 7.39 4.44
CA LYS A 2 -9.23 6.14 4.62
C LYS A 2 -8.51 4.96 3.97
N TYR A 3 -8.48 3.82 4.64
CA TYR A 3 -7.89 2.58 4.12
C TYR A 3 -8.36 2.26 2.70
N ARG A 4 -9.68 2.34 2.45
CA ARG A 4 -10.28 2.05 1.15
C ARG A 4 -9.69 2.89 0.01
N LYS A 5 -9.37 4.16 0.28
CA LYS A 5 -8.79 5.05 -0.73
C LYS A 5 -7.34 4.68 -1.02
N LEU A 6 -6.56 4.32 0.01
CA LEU A 6 -5.19 3.87 -0.15
C LEU A 6 -5.11 2.52 -0.89
N ALA A 7 -5.97 1.57 -0.52
CA ALA A 7 -6.08 0.27 -1.18
C ALA A 7 -6.45 0.40 -2.67
N ALA A 8 -7.34 1.35 -3.02
CA ALA A 8 -7.69 1.62 -4.40
C ALA A 8 -6.49 2.14 -5.22
N LEU A 9 -5.72 3.09 -4.68
CA LEU A 9 -4.51 3.60 -5.33
C LEU A 9 -3.46 2.51 -5.55
N LEU A 10 -3.26 1.65 -4.55
CA LEU A 10 -2.33 0.53 -4.65
C LEU A 10 -2.74 -0.48 -5.71
N ARG A 11 -4.04 -0.82 -5.78
CA ARG A 11 -4.55 -1.69 -6.86
C ARG A 11 -4.36 -1.06 -8.24
N GLN A 12 -4.63 0.23 -8.38
CA GLN A 12 -4.40 0.95 -9.65
C GLN A 12 -2.93 0.94 -10.06
N ALA A 13 -2.03 1.03 -9.08
CA ALA A 13 -0.58 0.93 -9.31
C ALA A 13 -0.08 -0.52 -9.45
N GLY A 14 -0.96 -1.52 -9.54
CA GLY A 14 -0.59 -2.93 -9.76
C GLY A 14 -0.14 -3.70 -8.52
N PHE A 15 -0.32 -3.16 -7.31
CA PHE A 15 0.00 -3.89 -6.08
C PHE A 15 -1.08 -4.92 -5.77
N ILE A 16 -0.63 -6.11 -5.39
CA ILE A 16 -1.48 -7.24 -5.01
C ILE A 16 -1.52 -7.32 -3.48
N PRO A 17 -2.73 -7.29 -2.86
CA PRO A 17 -2.87 -7.48 -1.42
C PRO A 17 -2.60 -8.94 -1.04
N ARG A 18 -1.84 -9.12 0.03
CA ARG A 18 -1.57 -10.40 0.68
C ARG A 18 -1.91 -10.27 2.16
N PRO A 19 -2.61 -11.25 2.74
CA PRO A 19 -2.84 -11.26 4.18
C PRO A 19 -1.50 -11.36 4.89
N GLY A 20 -1.24 -10.43 5.81
CA GLY A 20 -0.13 -10.49 6.73
C GLY A 20 -0.59 -11.04 8.09
N LYS A 21 0.23 -10.84 9.12
CA LYS A 21 -0.08 -11.28 10.48
C LYS A 21 -0.99 -10.27 11.18
N GLY A 22 -2.13 -10.72 11.71
CA GLY A 22 -3.08 -9.87 12.44
C GLY A 22 -3.73 -8.84 11.52
N ASP A 23 -3.79 -7.59 11.97
CA ASP A 23 -4.34 -6.47 11.19
C ASP A 23 -3.40 -5.96 10.09
N HIS A 24 -2.27 -6.61 9.84
CA HIS A 24 -1.33 -6.19 8.79
C HIS A 24 -1.66 -6.86 7.47
N GLU A 25 -1.72 -6.08 6.40
CA GLU A 25 -1.81 -6.52 5.01
C GLU A 25 -0.55 -6.09 4.27
N MET A 26 0.05 -7.03 3.56
CA MET A 26 1.23 -6.77 2.75
C MET A 26 0.81 -6.60 1.30
N TRP A 27 1.17 -5.48 0.69
CA TRP A 27 0.87 -5.16 -0.70
C TRP A 27 2.17 -5.25 -1.49
N ARG A 28 2.21 -6.12 -2.51
CA ARG A 28 3.42 -6.37 -3.28
C ARG A 28 3.19 -6.06 -4.76
N ASN A 29 4.15 -5.37 -5.37
CA ASN A 29 4.27 -5.22 -6.82
C ASN A 29 5.72 -5.55 -7.21
N GLY A 30 5.93 -6.78 -7.71
CA GLY A 30 7.27 -7.28 -8.07
C GLY A 30 8.28 -7.20 -6.93
N SER A 31 9.25 -6.29 -7.11
CA SER A 31 10.35 -6.02 -6.17
C SER A 31 9.97 -5.08 -5.02
N THR A 32 8.86 -4.33 -5.15
CA THR A 32 8.41 -3.37 -4.14
C THR A 32 7.32 -3.99 -3.28
N SER A 33 7.40 -3.79 -1.96
CA SER A 33 6.37 -4.23 -1.03
C SER A 33 6.12 -3.18 0.05
N VAL A 34 4.86 -2.99 0.41
CA VAL A 34 4.43 -2.09 1.49
C VAL A 34 3.51 -2.82 2.45
N VAL A 35 3.60 -2.49 3.73
CA VAL A 35 2.75 -3.08 4.78
C VAL A 35 1.78 -2.02 5.27
N ILE A 36 0.51 -2.37 5.28
CA ILE A 36 -0.59 -1.47 5.65
C ILE A 36 -1.40 -2.16 6.72
N THR A 37 -1.80 -1.43 7.74
CA THR A 37 -2.73 -1.93 8.75
C THR A 37 -4.17 -1.75 8.27
N LYS A 38 -5.00 -2.76 8.48
CA LYS A 38 -6.43 -2.79 8.18
C LYS A 38 -7.23 -2.03 9.25
N THR A 39 -6.91 -0.76 9.40
CA THR A 39 -7.56 0.17 10.32
C THR A 39 -8.55 1.07 9.57
N CYS A 40 -9.53 1.64 10.28
CA CYS A 40 -10.50 2.56 9.68
C CYS A 40 -9.80 3.78 9.04
N GLU A 41 -8.78 4.28 9.74
CA GLU A 41 -7.88 5.32 9.29
C GLU A 41 -6.44 4.82 9.27
N VAL A 42 -5.76 5.03 8.14
CA VAL A 42 -4.35 4.67 7.99
C VAL A 42 -3.51 5.83 8.49
N SER A 43 -2.53 5.51 9.33
CA SER A 43 -1.57 6.48 9.87
C SER A 43 -0.88 7.26 8.74
N PRO A 44 -0.60 8.56 8.94
CA PRO A 44 0.01 9.41 7.91
C PRO A 44 1.37 8.88 7.46
N LYS A 45 2.15 8.26 8.37
CA LYS A 45 3.43 7.61 8.05
C LYS A 45 3.27 6.47 7.05
N VAL A 46 2.30 5.58 7.28
CA VAL A 46 2.00 4.44 6.39
C VAL A 46 1.46 4.92 5.05
N THR A 47 0.63 5.96 5.06
CA THR A 47 0.12 6.59 3.83
C THR A 47 1.28 7.13 2.99
N ARG A 48 2.23 7.82 3.61
CA ARG A 48 3.40 8.39 2.91
C ARG A 48 4.31 7.30 2.33
N ASP A 49 4.53 6.22 3.08
CA ASP A 49 5.32 5.07 2.61
C ASP A 49 4.68 4.40 1.40
N ALA A 50 3.36 4.13 1.47
CA ALA A 50 2.60 3.55 0.37
C ALA A 50 2.57 4.43 -0.88
N LEU A 51 2.40 5.75 -0.73
CA LEU A 51 2.46 6.68 -1.86
C LEU A 51 3.87 6.72 -2.49
N ASN A 52 4.92 6.78 -1.68
CA ASN A 52 6.30 6.76 -2.19
C ASN A 52 6.61 5.44 -2.93
N ALA A 53 6.08 4.31 -2.45
CA ALA A 53 6.19 3.04 -3.16
C ALA A 53 5.46 3.04 -4.50
N ILE A 54 4.26 3.64 -4.58
CA ILE A 54 3.54 3.83 -5.85
C ILE A 54 4.35 4.71 -6.80
N GLU A 55 4.90 5.82 -6.32
CA GLU A 55 5.73 6.72 -7.12
C GLU A 55 7.00 6.01 -7.63
N LYS A 56 7.64 5.18 -6.81
CA LYS A 56 8.80 4.38 -7.24
C LYS A 56 8.47 3.37 -8.33
N VAL A 57 7.30 2.73 -8.26
CA VAL A 57 6.85 1.80 -9.30
C VAL A 57 6.53 2.56 -10.59
N LYS A 58 5.86 3.71 -10.48
CA LYS A 58 5.45 4.53 -11.63
C LYS A 58 6.60 5.31 -12.28
N GLY A 59 7.61 5.68 -11.50
CA GLY A 59 8.81 6.38 -11.98
C GLY A 59 9.90 5.45 -12.53
N TYR A 60 9.63 4.14 -12.61
CA TYR A 60 10.50 3.14 -13.24
C TYR A 60 10.08 2.82 -14.69
N GLU A 61 9.16 3.62 -15.25
CA GLU A 61 8.77 3.61 -16.68
C GLU A 61 9.66 4.53 -17.52
#